data_AF-A0A9D9BDE3-F1
#
_entry.id   AF-A0A9D9BDE3-F1
#
_cell.length_a   1.000
_cell.length_b   1.000
_cell.length_c   1.000
_cell.angle_alpha   90.00
_cell.angle_beta   90.00
_cell.angle_gamma   90.00
#
_symmetry.space_group_name_H-M   'P 1'
#
loop_
_entity.id
_entity.type
_entity.pdbx_description
1 polymer ?
#
loop_
_entity_poly.entity_id
_entity_poly.type
_entity_poly.pdbx_seq_one_letter_code
_entity_poly.pdbx_strand_id
1 'polypeptide(L)' 'MLLAIASVLFAIFVTNVAIGSFGGSPFLGNVGEMLLLFAVSIAFVAAVLRGEADEKIRQEQR' A
#
# COMPACT_ATOMS: atom_id res chain seq x y z
N MET A 1 -1.97 7.46 -9.26
CA MET A 1 -0.53 7.22 -9.01
C MET A 1 -0.28 6.66 -7.61
N LEU A 2 -0.68 7.35 -6.52
CA LEU A 2 -0.50 6.85 -5.14
C LEU A 2 -1.15 5.47 -4.92
N LEU A 3 -2.35 5.26 -5.47
CA LEU A 3 -3.05 3.99 -5.35
C LEU A 3 -2.28 2.83 -6.02
N ALA A 4 -1.66 3.09 -7.19
CA ALA A 4 -0.82 2.10 -7.86
C ALA A 4 0.45 1.78 -7.06
N ILE A 5 1.07 2.79 -6.43
CA ILE A 5 2.22 2.59 -5.53
C ILE A 5 1.80 1.71 -4.34
N ALA A 6 0.67 2.02 -3.70
CA ALA A 6 0.13 1.22 -2.61
C ALA A 6 -0.12 -0.24 -3.04
N SER A 7 -0.70 -0.45 -4.24
CA SER A 7 -0.93 -1.79 -4.79
C SER A 7 0.37 -2.57 -5.02
N VAL A 8 1.41 -1.93 -5.57
CA VAL A 8 2.70 -2.59 -5.81
C VAL A 8 3.38 -2.96 -4.49
N LEU A 9 3.44 -2.03 -3.53
CA LEU A 9 4.03 -2.30 -2.21
C LEU A 9 3.26 -3.40 -1.47
N PHE A 10 1.93 -3.43 -1.60
CA PHE A 10 1.10 -4.48 -1.03
C PHE A 10 1.37 -5.84 -1.68
N ALA A 11 1.53 -5.89 -3.00
CA ALA A 11 1.87 -7.12 -3.70
C ALA A 11 3.24 -7.68 -3.25
N ILE A 12 4.23 -6.81 -3.02
CA ILE A 12 5.54 -7.20 -2.46
C ILE A 12 5.36 -7.81 -1.07
N PHE A 13 4.59 -7.16 -0.20
CA PHE A 13 4.29 -7.68 1.14
C PHE A 13 3.63 -9.06 1.08
N VAL A 14 2.56 -9.22 0.29
CA VAL A 14 1.84 -10.49 0.16
C VAL A 14 2.76 -11.59 -0.36
N THR A 15 3.61 -11.28 -1.33
CA THR A 15 4.57 -12.25 -1.88
C THR A 15 5.59 -12.67 -0.82
N ASN A 16 6.12 -11.73 -0.02
CA ASN A 16 7.07 -12.04 1.04
C ASN A 16 6.46 -12.95 2.12
N VAL A 17 5.25 -12.61 2.58
CA VAL A 17 4.52 -13.41 3.58
C VAL A 17 4.17 -14.78 3.04
N ALA A 18 3.77 -14.88 1.77
CA ALA A 18 3.49 -16.16 1.13
C ALA A 18 4.72 -17.06 1.12
N ILE A 19 5.88 -16.55 0.71
CA ILE A 19 7.16 -17.31 0.72
C ILE A 19 7.46 -17.83 2.13
N GLY A 20 7.38 -16.98 3.16
CA GLY A 20 7.61 -17.39 4.55
C GLY A 20 6.60 -18.43 5.04
N SER A 21 5.33 -18.29 4.67
CA SER A 21 4.24 -19.20 5.09
C SER A 21 4.38 -20.60 4.49
N PHE A 22 4.92 -20.72 3.27
CA PHE A 22 5.22 -22.01 2.63
C PHE A 22 6.55 -22.64 3.08
N GLY A 23 7.22 -22.08 4.08
CA GLY A 23 8.50 -22.59 4.60
C GLY A 23 9.72 -22.18 3.79
N GLY A 24 9.57 -21.21 2.87
CA GLY A 24 10.69 -20.58 2.18
C GLY A 24 11.47 -19.60 3.07
N SER A 25 12.54 -19.03 2.53
CA SER A 25 13.29 -17.95 3.18
C SER A 25 12.84 -16.60 2.61
N PRO A 26 11.96 -15.86 3.30
CA PRO A 26 11.51 -14.55 2.85
C PRO A 26 12.64 -13.52 2.91
N PHE A 27 12.58 -12.50 2.05
CA PHE A 27 13.58 -11.44 1.98
C PHE A 27 13.45 -10.45 3.15
N LEU A 28 12.22 -10.14 3.55
CA LEU A 28 11.91 -9.32 4.71
C LEU A 28 11.59 -10.21 5.91
N GLY A 29 12.16 -9.91 7.07
CA GLY A 29 11.70 -10.47 8.35
C GLY A 29 10.53 -9.68 8.94
N ASN A 30 9.97 -10.15 10.05
CA ASN A 30 8.77 -9.60 10.69
C ASN A 30 8.76 -8.06 10.84
N VAL A 31 9.87 -7.46 11.26
CA VAL A 31 9.96 -5.99 11.42
C VAL A 31 9.92 -5.29 10.06
N GLY A 32 10.60 -5.84 9.04
CA GLY A 32 10.59 -5.31 7.69
C GLY A 32 9.20 -5.40 7.05
N GLU A 33 8.49 -6.50 7.27
CA GLU A 33 7.11 -6.68 6.84
C GLU A 33 6.15 -5.66 7.47
N MET A 34 6.29 -5.42 8.79
CA MET A 34 5.49 -4.40 9.50
C MET A 34 5.75 -3.00 8.96
N LEU A 35 7.02 -2.65 8.71
CA LEU A 35 7.39 -1.35 8.11
C LEU A 35 6.88 -1.20 6.67
N LEU A 36 6.94 -2.28 5.87
CA LEU A 36 6.39 -2.27 4.52
C LEU A 36 4.87 -2.07 4.53
N LEU A 37 4.14 -2.80 5.37
CA LEU A 37 2.70 -2.58 5.56
C LEU A 37 2.37 -1.18 6.03
N PHE A 38 3.19 -0.59 6.89
CA PHE A 38 3.02 0.79 7.32
C PHE A 38 3.20 1.78 6.16
N ALA A 39 4.18 1.56 5.29
CA ALA A 39 4.32 2.35 4.06
C ALA A 39 3.13 2.17 3.11
N VAL A 40 2.61 0.95 2.98
CA VAL A 40 1.39 0.65 2.19
C VAL A 40 0.20 1.43 2.72
N SER A 41 -0.03 1.43 4.04
CA SER A 41 -1.18 2.07 4.65
C SER A 41 -1.14 3.60 4.46
N ILE A 42 0.03 4.22 4.63
CA ILE A 42 0.23 5.66 4.36
C ILE A 42 -0.07 5.97 2.89
N ALA A 43 0.50 5.21 1.95
CA ALA A 43 0.30 5.44 0.52
C ALA A 43 -1.16 5.27 0.11
N PHE A 44 -1.85 4.28 0.67
CA PHE A 44 -3.27 4.04 0.44
C PHE A 44 -4.15 5.17 0.99
N VAL A 45 -3.96 5.56 2.24
CA VAL A 45 -4.72 6.67 2.86
C VAL A 45 -4.50 7.97 2.08
N ALA A 46 -3.25 8.29 1.72
CA ALA A 46 -2.94 9.46 0.91
C ALA A 46 -3.61 9.40 -0.48
N ALA A 47 -3.71 8.22 -1.08
CA ALA A 47 -4.42 8.03 -2.34
C ALA A 47 -5.93 8.32 -2.22
N VAL A 48 -6.56 7.84 -1.14
CA VAL A 48 -7.98 8.05 -0.88
C VAL A 48 -8.26 9.53 -0.61
N LEU A 49 -7.51 10.18 0.29
CA LEU A 49 -7.69 11.59 0.61
C LEU A 49 -7.52 12.49 -0.61
N ARG A 50 -6.56 12.16 -1.49
CA ARG A 50 -6.40 12.88 -2.76
C ARG A 50 -7.61 12.67 -3.68
N GLY A 51 -8.13 11.46 -3.78
CA GLY A 51 -9.34 11.16 -4.55
C GLY A 51 -10.56 11.93 -4.05
N GLU A 52 -10.73 12.02 -2.73
CA GLU A 52 -11.80 12.81 -2.11
C GLU A 52 -11.64 14.32 -2.37
N ALA A 53 -10.41 14.84 -2.28
CA ALA A 53 -10.13 16.24 -2.57
C ALA A 53 -10.41 16.60 -4.04
N ASP A 54 -9.97 15.75 -4.98
CA ASP A 54 -10.20 15.93 -6.41
C ASP A 54 -11.71 15.91 -6.74
N GLU A 55 -12.49 15.09 -6.04
CA GLU A 55 -13.95 15.03 -6.22
C GLU A 55 -14.66 16.26 -5.64
N LYS A 56 -14.25 16.76 -4.46
CA LYS A 56 -14.80 18.00 -3.89
C LYS A 56 -14.61 19.19 -4.83
N ILE A 57 -13.40 19.35 -5.39
CA ILE A 57 -13.09 20.41 -6.36
C ILE A 57 -13.99 20.29 -7.60
N ARG A 58 -14.23 19.06 -8.09
CA ARG A 58 -15.08 18.82 -9.24
C ARG A 58 -16.55 19.16 -8.98
N GLN A 59 -17.03 18.99 -7.75
CA GLN A 59 -18.38 19.36 -7.35
C GLN A 59 -18.55 20.87 -7.18
N GLU A 60 -17.56 21.59 -6.64
CA GLU A 60 -17.60 23.06 -6.52
C GLU A 60 -17.60 23.79 -7.88
N GLN A 61 -17.07 23.15 -8.93
CA GLN A 61 -17.06 23.72 -10.29
C GLN A 61 -18.32 23.43 -11.12
N ARG A 62 -19.27 22.64 -10.61
CA ARG A 62 -20.55 22.34 -11.28
C ARG A 62 -21.67 23.20 -10.76
#